data_AF-A0A948AFS9-F1
#
_entry.id   AF-A0A948AFS9-F1
#
_cell.length_a   1.000
_cell.length_b   1.000
_cell.length_c   1.000
_cell.angle_alpha   90.00
_cell.angle_beta   90.00
_cell.angle_gamma   90.00
#
_symmetry.space_group_name_H-M   'P 1'
#
loop_
_entity.id
_entity.type
_entity.pdbx_description
1 polymer ?
#
loop_
_entity_poly.entity_id
_entity_poly.type
_entity_poly.pdbx_seq_one_letter_code
_entity_poly.pdbx_strand_id
1 'polypeptide(L)'
;MNSYLVSDNPIIYADMNVYRYLACGDISIREPERFIWVYSHVHLDEIHRNGNTDALEGMRLLRAREISDVLNEEFQSVSNIVLRDYIDPCMRYKQHLEAIAGYEDVADHIVEHLIRSFGANNFKELSETPDQMREEIERITSIIDDELRQKIIENASIVSGDLKASIEVHLKERMPIDKTRRAFGVTSEARKNIEKSSSAIDEVWDLISSSIPNVTKNQFFGFEPIPGVEGVQHTQHGAISGAHIVLNMIGISPDRGLAKREKIKNIMSDGQHIGMASYCNALVSADKGIVDKAICIYSYLKSITTALHFEYKKGYELNLGINKT
;
A
#
# COMPACT_ATOMS: atom_id res chain seq x y z
N MET A 1 -15.72 -9.04 3.29
CA MET A 1 -16.50 -8.67 4.49
C MET A 1 -15.64 -7.67 5.24
N ASN A 2 -16.06 -6.41 5.38
CA ASN A 2 -15.19 -5.35 5.92
C ASN A 2 -14.98 -5.58 7.42
N SER A 3 -13.72 -5.70 7.84
CA SER A 3 -13.33 -5.77 9.26
C SER A 3 -12.94 -4.36 9.72
N TYR A 4 -13.29 -4.00 10.95
CA TYR A 4 -12.93 -2.71 11.53
C TYR A 4 -12.68 -2.84 13.03
N LEU A 5 -11.78 -2.00 13.54
CA LEU A 5 -11.47 -1.94 14.95
C LEU A 5 -12.61 -1.22 15.69
N VAL A 6 -13.00 -1.78 16.83
CA VAL A 6 -14.05 -1.23 17.70
C VAL A 6 -13.44 -0.81 19.02
N SER A 7 -13.78 0.39 19.47
CA SER A 7 -13.28 1.00 20.70
C SER A 7 -14.23 2.10 21.17
N ASP A 8 -14.23 2.41 22.47
CA ASP A 8 -15.02 3.50 23.06
C ASP A 8 -14.59 4.90 22.56
N ASN A 9 -13.33 5.02 22.14
CA ASN A 9 -12.78 6.23 21.53
C ASN A 9 -12.46 5.99 20.06
N PRO A 10 -12.68 6.97 19.16
CA PRO A 10 -12.36 6.83 17.75
C PRO A 10 -10.88 6.54 17.52
N ILE A 11 -10.60 5.60 16.63
CA ILE A 11 -9.26 5.15 16.23
C ILE A 11 -8.85 5.93 14.98
N ILE A 12 -7.70 6.59 15.06
CA ILE A 12 -7.19 7.49 14.03
C ILE A 12 -5.86 6.97 13.52
N TYR A 13 -5.84 6.54 12.26
CA TYR A 13 -4.62 6.25 11.54
C TYR A 13 -4.02 7.56 11.03
N ALA A 14 -2.87 7.92 11.57
CA ALA A 14 -2.15 9.12 11.15
C ALA A 14 -1.09 8.71 10.13
N ASP A 15 -1.02 9.40 9.00
CA ASP A 15 0.06 9.26 8.03
C ASP A 15 1.40 9.74 8.63
N MET A 16 2.51 9.30 8.05
CA MET A 16 3.88 9.61 8.48
C MET A 16 4.12 11.12 8.65
N ASN A 17 3.54 11.94 7.75
CA ASN A 17 3.71 13.39 7.83
C ASN A 17 3.14 14.00 9.11
N VAL A 18 2.04 13.46 9.65
CA VAL A 18 1.41 13.96 10.89
C VAL A 18 2.35 13.77 12.07
N TYR A 19 2.91 12.57 12.21
CA TYR A 19 3.86 12.26 13.27
C TYR A 19 5.10 13.14 13.19
N ARG A 20 5.66 13.32 11.98
CA ARG A 20 6.83 14.17 11.78
C ARG A 20 6.55 15.63 12.11
N TYR A 21 5.45 16.20 11.63
CA TYR A 21 5.11 17.60 11.90
C TYR A 21 4.86 17.86 13.38
N LEU A 22 4.23 16.91 14.09
CA LEU A 22 4.05 17.00 15.53
C LEU A 22 5.39 16.95 16.27
N ALA A 23 6.26 16.00 15.91
CA ALA A 23 7.58 15.84 16.52
C ALA A 23 8.45 17.10 16.37
N CYS A 24 8.40 17.75 15.21
CA CYS A 24 9.12 18.99 14.93
C CYS A 24 8.47 20.23 15.60
N GLY A 25 7.30 20.09 16.25
CA GLY A 25 6.54 21.20 16.79
C GLY A 25 5.96 22.13 15.71
N ASP A 26 5.86 21.65 14.47
CA ASP A 26 5.29 22.42 13.36
C ASP A 26 3.76 22.44 13.40
N ILE A 27 3.14 21.41 14.00
CA ILE A 27 1.69 21.39 14.27
C ILE A 27 1.44 21.00 15.73
N SER A 28 0.27 21.35 16.22
CA SER A 28 -0.32 20.77 17.44
C SER A 28 -1.61 20.03 17.10
N ILE A 29 -2.08 19.18 18.00
CA ILE A 29 -3.36 18.48 17.86
C ILE A 29 -4.27 18.94 18.98
N ARG A 30 -5.51 19.31 18.64
CA ARG A 30 -6.53 19.68 19.62
C ARG A 30 -7.12 18.43 20.26
N GLU A 31 -7.09 18.39 21.60
CA GLU A 31 -7.66 17.31 22.43
C GLU A 31 -7.21 15.89 21.98
N PRO A 32 -5.90 15.63 21.82
CA PRO A 32 -5.39 14.37 21.28
C PRO A 32 -5.82 13.14 22.08
N GLU A 33 -6.07 13.29 23.37
CA GLU A 33 -6.52 12.25 24.31
C GLU A 33 -7.93 11.72 24.03
N ARG A 34 -8.73 12.42 23.22
CA ARG A 34 -10.06 11.95 22.79
C ARG A 34 -9.98 10.77 21.83
N PHE A 35 -8.82 10.53 21.23
CA PHE A 35 -8.62 9.58 20.15
C PHE A 35 -7.61 8.50 20.52
N ILE A 36 -7.72 7.35 19.87
CA ILE A 36 -6.67 6.34 19.87
C ILE A 36 -5.87 6.51 18.58
N TRP A 37 -4.65 7.02 18.71
CA TRP A 37 -3.74 7.20 17.58
C TRP A 37 -3.06 5.88 17.25
N VAL A 38 -2.98 5.55 15.97
CA VAL A 38 -2.37 4.31 15.51
C VAL A 38 -1.42 4.48 14.34
N TYR A 39 -0.39 3.63 14.35
CA TYR A 39 0.57 3.43 13.27
C TYR A 39 0.64 1.93 12.93
N SER A 40 1.42 1.56 11.93
CA SER A 40 1.60 0.16 11.49
C SER A 40 3.06 -0.13 11.11
N HIS A 41 3.36 -1.37 10.75
CA HIS A 41 4.67 -1.76 10.21
C HIS A 41 5.10 -0.90 9.01
N VAL A 42 4.15 -0.42 8.19
CA VAL A 42 4.41 0.48 7.04
C VAL A 42 5.17 1.72 7.47
N HIS A 43 4.84 2.28 8.64
CA HIS A 43 5.58 3.43 9.18
C HIS A 43 7.01 3.07 9.55
N LEU A 44 7.23 1.90 10.13
CA LEU A 44 8.55 1.43 10.57
C LEU A 44 9.44 1.14 9.36
N ASP A 45 8.87 0.53 8.31
CA ASP A 45 9.54 0.30 7.02
C ASP A 45 9.94 1.62 6.35
N GLU A 46 9.07 2.62 6.40
CA GLU A 46 9.40 3.95 5.90
C GLU A 46 10.55 4.60 6.67
N ILE A 47 10.51 4.57 8.00
CA ILE A 47 11.57 5.13 8.86
C ILE A 47 12.90 4.44 8.58
N HIS A 48 12.89 3.12 8.42
CA HIS A 48 14.07 2.35 8.04
C HIS A 48 14.63 2.81 6.69
N ARG A 49 13.77 2.96 5.69
CA ARG A 49 14.15 3.36 4.33
C ARG A 49 14.68 4.80 4.24
N ASN A 50 14.07 5.74 4.96
CA ASN A 50 14.31 7.18 4.75
C ASN A 50 15.04 7.88 5.92
N GLY A 51 15.26 7.18 7.04
CA GLY A 51 15.95 7.71 8.21
C GLY A 51 15.17 8.75 9.02
N ASN A 52 13.86 8.93 8.77
CA ASN A 52 13.02 9.93 9.46
C ASN A 52 12.63 9.49 10.88
N THR A 53 13.62 9.28 11.75
CA THR A 53 13.40 8.83 13.12
C THR A 53 12.64 9.83 13.98
N ASP A 54 12.56 11.10 13.58
CA ASP A 54 11.72 12.13 14.23
C ASP A 54 10.26 11.67 14.39
N ALA A 55 9.73 10.89 13.44
CA ALA A 55 8.37 10.38 13.51
C ALA A 55 8.10 9.54 14.76
N LEU A 56 9.12 8.84 15.28
CA LEU A 56 9.00 8.05 16.51
C LEU A 56 8.67 8.92 17.71
N GLU A 57 9.20 10.15 17.76
CA GLU A 57 8.84 11.13 18.78
C GLU A 57 7.39 11.57 18.66
N GLY A 58 6.92 11.84 17.45
CA GLY A 58 5.51 12.17 17.19
C GLY A 58 4.56 11.06 17.62
N MET A 59 4.90 9.80 17.31
CA MET A 59 4.16 8.63 17.78
C MET A 59 4.15 8.56 19.32
N ARG A 60 5.28 8.85 19.97
CA ARG A 60 5.41 8.84 21.43
C ARG A 60 4.56 9.93 22.09
N LEU A 61 4.57 11.15 21.55
CA LEU A 61 3.76 12.28 22.02
C LEU A 61 2.26 11.98 22.01
N LEU A 62 1.79 11.23 21.01
CA LEU A 62 0.39 10.80 20.91
C LEU A 62 0.08 9.49 21.62
N ARG A 63 1.07 8.87 22.26
CA ARG A 63 0.99 7.51 22.80
C ARG A 63 0.40 6.52 21.78
N ALA A 64 0.81 6.67 20.52
CA ALA A 64 0.28 5.91 19.41
C ALA A 64 0.56 4.41 19.59
N ARG A 65 -0.39 3.58 19.18
CA ARG A 65 -0.33 2.12 19.28
C ARG A 65 -0.18 1.50 17.92
N GLU A 66 0.51 0.38 17.84
CA GLU A 66 0.62 -0.35 16.57
C GLU A 66 -0.68 -1.09 16.27
N ILE A 67 -1.14 -1.00 15.03
CA ILE A 67 -2.07 -1.95 14.45
C ILE A 67 -1.30 -2.95 13.58
N SER A 68 -1.60 -4.24 13.75
CA SER A 68 -0.92 -5.31 13.05
C SER A 68 -1.90 -6.39 12.64
N ASP A 69 -1.58 -7.15 11.61
CA ASP A 69 -2.30 -8.35 11.27
C ASP A 69 -2.34 -9.38 12.41
N VAL A 70 -3.46 -10.10 12.46
CA VAL A 70 -3.57 -11.37 13.17
C VAL A 70 -3.15 -12.46 12.19
N LEU A 71 -2.17 -13.26 12.59
CA LEU A 71 -1.65 -14.38 11.81
C LEU A 71 -2.19 -15.72 12.35
N ASN A 72 -2.40 -16.70 11.46
CA ASN A 72 -2.63 -18.10 11.85
C ASN A 72 -1.31 -18.82 12.18
N GLU A 73 -1.40 -20.13 12.46
CA GLU A 73 -0.26 -20.99 12.80
C GLU A 73 0.74 -21.10 11.62
N GLU A 74 0.26 -20.90 10.40
CA GLU A 74 1.04 -20.86 9.16
C GLU A 74 1.58 -19.46 8.81
N PHE A 75 1.48 -18.49 9.73
CA PHE A 75 1.92 -17.10 9.55
C PHE A 75 1.20 -16.32 8.43
N GLN A 76 0.04 -16.79 7.99
CA GLN A 76 -0.83 -16.10 7.04
C GLN A 76 -1.79 -15.17 7.78
N SER A 77 -2.04 -13.98 7.24
CA SER A 77 -3.01 -13.09 7.88
C SER A 77 -4.44 -13.56 7.65
N VAL A 78 -5.19 -13.63 8.74
CA VAL A 78 -6.60 -14.08 8.74
C VAL A 78 -7.56 -12.94 8.46
N SER A 79 -7.09 -11.88 7.79
CA SER A 79 -7.87 -10.69 7.42
C SER A 79 -8.51 -9.94 8.60
N ASN A 80 -7.91 -10.08 9.78
CA ASN A 80 -8.23 -9.30 10.97
C ASN A 80 -7.01 -8.53 11.42
N ILE A 81 -7.24 -7.35 11.98
CA ILE A 81 -6.20 -6.51 12.58
C ILE A 81 -6.42 -6.48 14.09
N VAL A 82 -5.33 -6.44 14.84
CA VAL A 82 -5.31 -6.22 16.28
C VAL A 82 -4.69 -4.87 16.61
N LEU A 83 -5.28 -4.16 17.56
CA LEU A 83 -4.69 -3.01 18.22
C LEU A 83 -3.78 -3.52 19.35
N ARG A 84 -2.46 -3.31 19.22
CA ARG A 84 -1.49 -3.72 20.23
C ARG A 84 -1.51 -2.79 21.44
N ASP A 85 -1.02 -3.30 22.56
CA ASP A 85 -0.74 -2.47 23.73
C ASP A 85 0.34 -1.44 23.41
N TYR A 86 0.34 -0.34 24.17
CA TYR A 86 1.34 0.71 23.99
C TYR A 86 2.73 0.19 24.35
N ILE A 87 3.65 0.33 23.40
CA ILE A 87 5.09 0.15 23.56
C ILE A 87 5.73 1.45 23.08
N ASP A 88 6.80 1.89 23.74
CA ASP A 88 7.56 3.06 23.28
C ASP A 88 7.99 2.88 21.80
N PRO A 89 7.67 3.82 20.90
CA PRO A 89 7.93 3.65 19.47
C PRO A 89 9.40 3.42 19.13
N CYS A 90 10.35 3.98 19.88
CA CYS A 90 11.77 3.74 19.65
C CYS A 90 12.16 2.30 20.00
N MET A 91 11.56 1.72 21.05
CA MET A 91 11.76 0.30 21.38
C MET A 91 11.12 -0.60 20.33
N ARG A 92 9.87 -0.30 19.93
CA ARG A 92 9.16 -1.09 18.92
C ARG A 92 9.88 -1.05 17.57
N TYR A 93 10.44 0.09 17.19
CA TYR A 93 11.25 0.23 15.98
C TYR A 93 12.54 -0.62 16.04
N LYS A 94 13.22 -0.70 17.19
CA LYS A 94 14.37 -1.63 17.33
C LYS A 94 13.97 -3.09 17.14
N GLN A 95 12.85 -3.51 17.75
CA GLN A 95 12.30 -4.86 17.54
C GLN A 95 11.94 -5.11 16.07
N HIS A 96 11.47 -4.08 15.37
CA HIS A 96 11.21 -4.15 13.93
C HIS A 96 12.48 -4.43 13.14
N LEU A 97 13.54 -3.64 13.39
CA LEU A 97 14.83 -3.82 12.73
C LEU A 97 15.43 -5.21 12.99
N GLU A 98 15.30 -5.71 14.21
CA GLU A 98 15.72 -7.08 14.55
C GLU A 98 14.91 -8.13 13.76
N ALA A 99 13.60 -7.92 13.60
CA ALA A 99 12.72 -8.86 12.90
C ALA A 99 12.96 -8.90 11.38
N ILE A 100 13.36 -7.78 10.76
CA ILE A 100 13.59 -7.70 9.31
C ILE A 100 15.06 -7.89 8.91
N ALA A 101 15.97 -8.04 9.88
CA ALA A 101 17.41 -8.10 9.64
C ALA A 101 17.78 -9.21 8.64
N GLY A 102 18.43 -8.85 7.53
CA GLY A 102 18.82 -9.77 6.46
C GLY A 102 17.72 -10.04 5.41
N TYR A 103 16.60 -9.33 5.49
CA TYR A 103 15.45 -9.43 4.58
C TYR A 103 14.92 -8.04 4.13
N GLU A 104 15.70 -6.98 4.31
CA GLU A 104 15.27 -5.58 4.15
C GLU A 104 14.82 -5.23 2.72
N ASP A 105 15.37 -5.91 1.71
CA ASP A 105 15.15 -5.63 0.28
C ASP A 105 14.50 -6.79 -0.49
N VAL A 106 13.95 -7.80 0.20
CA VAL A 106 13.33 -8.98 -0.46
C VAL A 106 12.19 -8.59 -1.40
N ALA A 107 11.47 -7.52 -1.07
CA ALA A 107 10.36 -7.02 -1.87
C ALA A 107 10.81 -6.23 -3.13
N ASP A 108 12.11 -5.92 -3.30
CA ASP A 108 12.57 -5.04 -4.38
C ASP A 108 12.43 -5.65 -5.77
N HIS A 109 12.33 -6.97 -5.89
CA HIS A 109 12.14 -7.63 -7.18
C HIS A 109 10.81 -7.25 -7.86
N ILE A 110 9.78 -6.86 -7.08
CA ILE A 110 8.49 -6.42 -7.64
C ILE A 110 8.56 -5.03 -8.29
N VAL A 111 9.57 -4.24 -7.91
CA VAL A 111 9.74 -2.86 -8.36
C VAL A 111 9.85 -2.79 -9.87
N GLU A 112 10.68 -3.64 -10.48
CA GLU A 112 10.94 -3.59 -11.91
C GLU A 112 9.68 -3.93 -12.71
N HIS A 113 8.90 -4.91 -12.25
CA HIS A 113 7.60 -5.25 -12.86
C HIS A 113 6.61 -4.10 -12.78
N LEU A 114 6.54 -3.44 -11.61
CA LEU A 114 5.58 -2.38 -11.39
C LEU A 114 5.93 -1.12 -12.19
N ILE A 115 7.18 -0.65 -12.15
CA ILE A 115 7.58 0.53 -12.92
C ILE A 115 7.51 0.27 -14.44
N ARG A 116 7.70 -0.99 -14.88
CA ARG A 116 7.47 -1.38 -16.27
C ARG A 116 6.02 -1.18 -16.68
N SER A 117 5.08 -1.58 -15.82
CA SER A 117 3.64 -1.37 -16.03
C SER A 117 3.27 0.11 -16.09
N PHE A 118 4.07 0.97 -15.46
CA PHE A 118 3.97 2.43 -15.56
C PHE A 118 4.77 3.04 -16.73
N GLY A 119 5.32 2.20 -17.62
CA GLY A 119 6.00 2.61 -18.83
C GLY A 119 7.47 3.01 -18.66
N ALA A 120 8.15 2.54 -17.61
CA ALA A 120 9.59 2.68 -17.46
C ALA A 120 10.35 1.93 -18.57
N ASN A 121 11.56 2.40 -18.88
CA ASN A 121 12.45 1.76 -19.83
C ASN A 121 13.52 0.93 -19.11
N ASN A 122 13.07 -0.09 -18.39
CA ASN A 122 13.86 -0.93 -17.50
C ASN A 122 13.88 -2.40 -17.93
N PHE A 123 13.71 -2.68 -19.23
CA PHE A 123 13.56 -4.07 -19.70
C PHE A 123 14.77 -4.93 -19.35
N LYS A 124 15.99 -4.36 -19.39
CA LYS A 124 17.20 -5.09 -19.04
C LYS A 124 17.15 -5.56 -17.60
N GLU A 125 16.88 -4.66 -16.67
CA GLU A 125 16.77 -4.94 -15.24
C GLU A 125 15.60 -5.89 -14.95
N LEU A 126 14.46 -5.67 -15.61
CA LEU A 126 13.29 -6.55 -15.51
C LEU A 126 13.59 -7.98 -15.93
N SER A 127 14.33 -8.19 -17.02
CA SER A 127 14.66 -9.53 -17.52
C SER A 127 15.61 -10.31 -16.61
N GLU A 128 16.27 -9.64 -15.66
CA GLU A 128 17.12 -10.28 -14.64
C GLU A 128 16.30 -10.74 -13.42
N THR A 129 15.10 -10.17 -13.19
CA THR A 129 14.28 -10.47 -12.00
C THR A 129 13.88 -11.94 -11.83
N PRO A 130 13.60 -12.75 -12.87
CA PRO A 130 13.23 -14.15 -12.66
C PRO A 130 14.37 -14.98 -12.06
N ASP A 131 15.61 -14.70 -12.49
CA ASP A 131 16.79 -15.41 -11.99
C ASP A 131 17.11 -14.92 -10.56
N GLN A 132 17.00 -13.62 -10.30
CA GLN A 132 17.18 -13.04 -8.96
C GLN A 132 16.17 -13.59 -7.94
N MET A 133 14.89 -13.69 -8.32
CA MET A 133 13.85 -14.27 -7.45
C MET A 133 14.12 -15.74 -7.12
N ARG A 134 14.59 -16.53 -8.09
CA ARG A 134 14.99 -17.93 -7.87
C ARG A 134 16.16 -18.03 -6.88
N GLU A 135 17.20 -17.21 -7.08
CA GLU A 135 18.36 -17.16 -6.19
C GLU A 135 17.98 -16.76 -4.77
N GLU A 136 17.02 -15.84 -4.64
CA GLU A 136 16.51 -15.42 -3.34
C GLU A 136 15.72 -16.54 -2.65
N ILE A 137 14.88 -17.27 -3.39
CA ILE A 137 14.20 -18.48 -2.87
C ILE A 137 15.23 -19.52 -2.39
N GLU A 138 16.29 -19.75 -3.16
CA GLU A 138 17.38 -20.66 -2.78
C GLU A 138 18.10 -20.21 -1.49
N ARG A 139 18.31 -18.90 -1.33
CA ARG A 139 18.91 -18.29 -0.15
C ARG A 139 18.04 -18.49 1.09
N ILE A 140 16.76 -18.09 1.03
CA ILE A 140 15.86 -18.12 2.20
C ILE A 140 15.50 -19.56 2.61
N THR A 141 15.53 -20.51 1.67
CA THR A 141 15.29 -21.93 1.94
C THR A 141 16.55 -22.72 2.31
N SER A 142 17.69 -22.05 2.48
CA SER A 142 18.95 -22.73 2.89
C SER A 142 18.90 -23.36 4.28
N ILE A 143 17.94 -22.96 5.13
CA ILE A 143 17.80 -23.40 6.52
C ILE A 143 16.84 -24.59 6.71
N ILE A 144 16.12 -25.00 5.67
CA ILE A 144 15.14 -26.10 5.73
C ILE A 144 15.74 -27.41 5.21
N ASP A 145 15.04 -28.52 5.49
CA ASP A 145 15.44 -29.88 5.11
C ASP A 145 15.71 -30.05 3.60
N ASP A 146 16.72 -30.85 3.24
CA ASP A 146 17.20 -31.02 1.85
C ASP A 146 16.13 -31.56 0.89
N GLU A 147 15.26 -32.47 1.33
CA GLU A 147 14.21 -33.04 0.46
C GLU A 147 13.15 -31.98 0.11
N LEU A 148 12.68 -31.26 1.13
CA LEU A 148 11.73 -30.17 0.95
C LEU A 148 12.36 -29.01 0.16
N ARG A 149 13.62 -28.70 0.44
CA ARG A 149 14.39 -27.65 -0.24
C ARG A 149 14.49 -27.94 -1.73
N GLN A 150 14.84 -29.16 -2.14
CA GLN A 150 14.94 -29.46 -3.56
C GLN A 150 13.62 -29.34 -4.30
N LYS A 151 12.52 -29.77 -3.69
CA LYS A 151 11.19 -29.57 -4.27
C LYS A 151 10.86 -28.08 -4.46
N ILE A 152 11.24 -27.22 -3.51
CA ILE A 152 11.03 -25.77 -3.61
C ILE A 152 11.89 -25.16 -4.72
N ILE A 153 13.16 -25.56 -4.82
CA ILE A 153 14.10 -25.07 -5.85
C ILE A 153 13.67 -25.49 -7.26
N GLU A 154 13.19 -26.73 -7.43
CA GLU A 154 12.63 -27.21 -8.70
C GLU A 154 11.41 -26.37 -9.12
N ASN A 155 10.48 -26.13 -8.19
CA ASN A 155 9.32 -25.26 -8.46
C ASN A 155 9.73 -23.82 -8.78
N ALA A 156 10.68 -23.26 -8.04
CA ALA A 156 11.19 -21.91 -8.27
C ALA A 156 11.84 -21.79 -9.67
N SER A 157 12.52 -22.84 -10.13
CA SER A 157 13.13 -22.89 -11.45
C SER A 157 12.09 -22.91 -12.58
N ILE A 158 11.00 -23.66 -12.40
CA ILE A 158 9.86 -23.69 -13.34
C ILE A 158 9.21 -22.31 -13.42
N VAL A 159 8.85 -21.73 -12.27
CA VAL A 159 8.20 -20.41 -12.20
C VAL A 159 9.10 -19.31 -12.77
N SER A 160 10.41 -19.37 -12.52
CA SER A 160 11.40 -18.45 -13.11
C SER A 160 11.39 -18.51 -14.64
N GLY A 161 11.36 -19.73 -15.21
CA GLY A 161 11.25 -19.93 -16.66
C GLY A 161 9.96 -19.35 -17.25
N ASP A 162 8.82 -19.61 -16.61
CA ASP A 162 7.51 -19.10 -17.04
C ASP A 162 7.44 -17.57 -16.94
N LEU A 163 7.98 -16.98 -15.86
CA LEU A 163 8.05 -15.54 -15.69
C LEU A 163 8.91 -14.87 -16.75
N LYS A 164 10.07 -15.47 -17.08
CA LYS A 164 10.96 -14.99 -18.15
C LYS A 164 10.26 -15.01 -19.52
N ALA A 165 9.54 -16.08 -19.83
CA ALA A 165 8.74 -16.16 -21.05
C ALA A 165 7.64 -15.09 -21.09
N SER A 166 6.93 -14.88 -19.97
CA SER A 166 5.90 -13.85 -19.84
C SER A 166 6.47 -12.44 -20.04
N ILE A 167 7.63 -12.12 -19.45
CA ILE A 167 8.32 -10.84 -19.63
C ILE A 167 8.66 -10.60 -21.11
N GLU A 168 9.23 -11.59 -21.79
CA GLU A 168 9.59 -11.48 -23.21
C GLU A 168 8.36 -11.30 -24.12
N VAL A 169 7.27 -12.00 -23.84
CA VAL A 169 6.05 -11.96 -24.68
C VAL A 169 5.24 -10.68 -24.43
N HIS A 170 5.05 -10.30 -23.16
CA HIS A 170 4.08 -9.27 -22.79
C HIS A 170 4.70 -7.94 -22.37
N LEU A 171 5.95 -7.94 -21.90
CA LEU A 171 6.58 -6.76 -21.30
C LEU A 171 7.81 -6.28 -22.07
N LYS A 172 8.26 -6.96 -23.13
CA LYS A 172 9.38 -6.54 -23.97
C LYS A 172 9.16 -5.23 -24.69
N GLU A 173 7.98 -5.07 -25.29
CA GLU A 173 7.62 -3.84 -25.95
C GLU A 173 7.17 -2.80 -24.92
N ARG A 174 7.84 -1.66 -24.92
CA ARG A 174 7.55 -0.59 -23.97
C ARG A 174 6.25 0.11 -24.36
N MET A 175 5.29 0.12 -23.45
CA MET A 175 4.12 0.98 -23.55
C MET A 175 4.19 2.14 -22.55
N PRO A 176 4.40 3.39 -23.00
CA PRO A 176 4.25 4.55 -22.13
C PRO A 176 2.84 4.60 -21.52
N ILE A 177 2.74 4.87 -20.22
CA ILE A 177 1.47 4.88 -19.49
C ILE A 177 0.40 5.79 -20.12
N ASP A 178 0.79 6.92 -20.70
CA ASP A 178 -0.16 7.83 -21.37
C ASP A 178 -0.72 7.25 -22.69
N LYS A 179 -0.04 6.30 -23.32
CA LYS A 179 -0.62 5.53 -24.44
C LYS A 179 -1.66 4.54 -23.90
N THR A 180 -1.35 3.83 -22.83
CA THR A 180 -2.28 2.91 -22.16
C THR A 180 -3.56 3.63 -21.73
N ARG A 181 -3.44 4.77 -21.05
CA ARG A 181 -4.59 5.59 -20.61
C ARG A 181 -5.46 6.05 -21.78
N ARG A 182 -4.84 6.53 -22.87
CA ARG A 182 -5.58 6.93 -24.08
C ARG A 182 -6.27 5.75 -24.77
N ALA A 183 -5.64 4.57 -24.80
CA ALA A 183 -6.26 3.36 -25.33
C ALA A 183 -7.51 2.95 -24.53
N PHE A 184 -7.51 3.21 -23.23
CA PHE A 184 -8.67 3.07 -22.35
C PHE A 184 -9.66 4.24 -22.41
N GLY A 185 -9.47 5.23 -23.29
CA GLY A 185 -10.35 6.40 -23.36
C GLY A 185 -10.20 7.40 -22.21
N VAL A 186 -9.24 7.18 -21.31
CA VAL A 186 -8.99 8.00 -20.12
C VAL A 186 -8.19 9.25 -20.51
N THR A 187 -8.89 10.25 -21.03
CA THR A 187 -8.30 11.54 -21.41
C THR A 187 -8.05 12.42 -20.18
N SER A 188 -7.26 13.50 -20.34
CA SER A 188 -7.07 14.48 -19.25
C SER A 188 -8.36 15.16 -18.79
N GLU A 189 -9.35 15.29 -19.68
CA GLU A 189 -10.66 15.85 -19.34
C GLU A 189 -11.51 14.83 -18.58
N ALA A 190 -11.58 13.58 -19.06
CA ALA A 190 -12.27 12.49 -18.38
C ALA A 190 -11.75 12.32 -16.94
N ARG A 191 -10.43 12.32 -16.75
CA ARG A 191 -9.81 12.23 -15.42
C ARG A 191 -10.28 13.34 -14.47
N LYS A 192 -10.25 14.59 -14.91
CA LYS A 192 -10.67 15.75 -14.09
C LYS A 192 -12.15 15.70 -13.70
N ASN A 193 -12.98 15.08 -14.53
CA ASN A 193 -14.40 14.92 -14.25
C ASN A 193 -14.62 13.78 -13.25
N ILE A 194 -13.99 12.63 -13.49
CA ILE A 194 -14.05 11.45 -12.61
C ILE A 194 -13.52 11.78 -11.21
N GLU A 195 -12.42 12.52 -11.09
CA GLU A 195 -11.83 12.91 -9.80
C GLU A 195 -12.76 13.78 -8.93
N LYS A 196 -13.78 14.41 -9.53
CA LYS A 196 -14.80 15.18 -8.80
C LYS A 196 -16.02 14.36 -8.43
N SER A 197 -16.12 13.13 -8.93
CA SER A 197 -17.26 12.26 -8.71
C SER A 197 -17.14 11.48 -7.41
N SER A 198 -18.27 11.26 -6.76
CA SER A 198 -18.40 10.34 -5.62
C SER A 198 -18.37 8.86 -6.03
N SER A 199 -18.47 8.56 -7.33
CA SER A 199 -18.49 7.20 -7.90
C SER A 199 -17.35 6.99 -8.90
N ALA A 200 -16.17 7.56 -8.62
CA ALA A 200 -15.04 7.56 -9.54
C ALA A 200 -14.63 6.16 -10.03
N ILE A 201 -14.64 5.14 -9.16
CA ILE A 201 -14.35 3.74 -9.56
C ILE A 201 -15.38 3.20 -10.55
N ASP A 202 -16.66 3.50 -10.35
CA ASP A 202 -17.73 3.09 -11.26
C ASP A 202 -17.59 3.76 -12.62
N GLU A 203 -17.34 5.08 -12.64
CA GLU A 203 -17.17 5.84 -13.89
C GLU A 203 -15.93 5.41 -14.69
N VAL A 204 -14.82 5.09 -14.00
CA VAL A 204 -13.66 4.48 -14.65
C VAL A 204 -14.03 3.13 -15.26
N TRP A 205 -14.74 2.29 -14.51
CA TRP A 205 -15.10 0.97 -14.98
C TRP A 205 -16.01 1.04 -16.23
N ASP A 206 -17.00 1.92 -16.23
CA ASP A 206 -17.89 2.12 -17.36
C ASP A 206 -17.12 2.54 -18.63
N LEU A 207 -16.03 3.29 -18.46
CA LEU A 207 -15.16 3.72 -19.55
C LEU A 207 -14.28 2.58 -20.11
N ILE A 208 -13.78 1.69 -19.26
CA ILE A 208 -12.75 0.71 -19.65
C ILE A 208 -13.27 -0.72 -19.84
N SER A 209 -14.42 -1.06 -19.28
CA SER A 209 -14.94 -2.43 -19.19
C SER A 209 -15.07 -3.12 -20.55
N SER A 210 -15.43 -2.40 -21.62
CA SER A 210 -15.51 -2.95 -22.98
C SER A 210 -14.17 -3.43 -23.52
N SER A 211 -13.06 -2.90 -23.00
CA SER A 211 -11.69 -3.23 -23.41
C SER A 211 -11.07 -4.33 -22.54
N ILE A 212 -11.76 -4.80 -21.50
CA ILE A 212 -11.25 -5.76 -20.52
C ILE A 212 -12.24 -6.93 -20.39
N PRO A 213 -12.22 -7.88 -21.35
CA PRO A 213 -13.13 -9.02 -21.31
C PRO A 213 -12.77 -9.98 -20.16
N ASN A 214 -13.78 -10.70 -19.66
CA ASN A 214 -13.64 -11.80 -18.69
C ASN A 214 -13.09 -11.40 -17.30
N VAL A 215 -13.14 -10.13 -16.94
CA VAL A 215 -12.76 -9.63 -15.61
C VAL A 215 -13.91 -8.78 -15.07
N THR A 216 -14.30 -8.98 -13.82
CA THR A 216 -15.28 -8.10 -13.16
C THR A 216 -14.62 -6.81 -12.68
N LYS A 217 -15.43 -5.77 -12.41
CA LYS A 217 -14.95 -4.52 -11.80
C LYS A 217 -14.14 -4.79 -10.52
N ASN A 218 -14.67 -5.61 -9.61
CA ASN A 218 -14.00 -5.92 -8.35
C ASN A 218 -12.69 -6.65 -8.55
N GLN A 219 -12.62 -7.55 -9.52
CA GLN A 219 -11.37 -8.24 -9.87
C GLN A 219 -10.34 -7.29 -10.47
N PHE A 220 -10.75 -6.40 -11.38
CA PHE A 220 -9.86 -5.45 -12.02
C PHE A 220 -9.21 -4.48 -11.02
N PHE A 221 -10.00 -3.97 -10.06
CA PHE A 221 -9.49 -3.10 -9.00
C PHE A 221 -8.86 -3.86 -7.82
N GLY A 222 -8.80 -5.19 -7.87
CA GLY A 222 -8.16 -6.01 -6.84
C GLY A 222 -8.96 -6.16 -5.55
N PHE A 223 -10.27 -5.86 -5.55
CA PHE A 223 -11.16 -6.11 -4.42
C PHE A 223 -11.59 -7.56 -4.31
N GLU A 224 -11.57 -8.30 -5.41
CA GLU A 224 -11.82 -9.74 -5.47
C GLU A 224 -10.63 -10.45 -6.13
N PRO A 225 -10.32 -11.69 -5.73
CA PRO A 225 -9.26 -12.46 -6.36
C PRO A 225 -9.63 -12.78 -7.82
N ILE A 226 -8.60 -12.82 -8.66
CA ILE A 226 -8.69 -13.29 -10.05
C ILE A 226 -8.55 -14.82 -10.04
N PRO A 227 -9.26 -15.56 -10.90
CA PRO A 227 -9.03 -17.01 -11.05
C PRO A 227 -7.57 -17.30 -11.40
N GLY A 228 -6.98 -18.33 -10.77
CA GLY A 228 -5.58 -18.73 -10.95
C GLY A 228 -4.58 -18.16 -9.93
N VAL A 229 -5.03 -17.32 -8.99
CA VAL A 229 -4.22 -16.83 -7.85
C VAL A 229 -4.80 -17.23 -6.49
N GLU A 230 -5.50 -18.36 -6.41
CA GLU A 230 -6.23 -18.81 -5.22
C GLU A 230 -5.33 -19.03 -3.98
N GLY A 231 -4.02 -19.18 -4.16
CA GLY A 231 -3.05 -19.29 -3.08
C GLY A 231 -2.50 -17.95 -2.56
N VAL A 232 -2.83 -16.82 -3.20
CA VAL A 232 -2.38 -15.49 -2.77
C VAL A 232 -3.35 -14.97 -1.72
N GLN A 233 -2.81 -14.58 -0.58
CA GLN A 233 -3.60 -14.06 0.52
C GLN A 233 -4.29 -12.74 0.13
N HIS A 234 -5.59 -12.65 0.38
CA HIS A 234 -6.43 -11.52 -0.05
C HIS A 234 -7.00 -10.77 1.14
N THR A 235 -6.21 -9.86 1.72
CA THR A 235 -6.63 -9.02 2.86
C THR A 235 -7.32 -7.74 2.40
N GLN A 236 -8.10 -7.12 3.29
CA GLN A 236 -8.74 -5.82 3.01
C GLN A 236 -7.71 -4.72 2.72
N HIS A 237 -6.64 -4.60 3.51
CA HIS A 237 -5.59 -3.62 3.25
C HIS A 237 -4.80 -3.91 1.97
N GLY A 238 -4.58 -5.19 1.64
CA GLY A 238 -3.91 -5.61 0.42
C GLY A 238 -4.72 -5.28 -0.81
N ALA A 239 -6.02 -5.58 -0.79
CA ALA A 239 -6.97 -5.22 -1.83
C ALA A 239 -7.03 -3.69 -2.07
N ILE A 240 -7.09 -2.90 -1.01
CA ILE A 240 -7.11 -1.43 -1.09
C ILE A 240 -5.78 -0.88 -1.62
N SER A 241 -4.64 -1.44 -1.20
CA SER A 241 -3.32 -1.09 -1.74
C SER A 241 -3.20 -1.46 -3.24
N GLY A 242 -3.76 -2.60 -3.65
CA GLY A 242 -3.89 -2.98 -5.06
C GLY A 242 -4.73 -2.00 -5.87
N ALA A 243 -5.91 -1.61 -5.34
CA ALA A 243 -6.76 -0.60 -5.96
C ALA A 243 -6.04 0.74 -6.14
N HIS A 244 -5.23 1.15 -5.16
CA HIS A 244 -4.38 2.34 -5.26
C HIS A 244 -3.41 2.28 -6.45
N ILE A 245 -2.77 1.13 -6.70
CA ILE A 245 -1.90 0.91 -7.86
C ILE A 245 -2.68 0.95 -9.18
N VAL A 246 -3.88 0.37 -9.22
CA VAL A 246 -4.74 0.41 -10.41
C VAL A 246 -5.17 1.85 -10.73
N LEU A 247 -5.58 2.64 -9.73
CA LEU A 247 -5.92 4.04 -9.91
C LEU A 247 -4.73 4.86 -10.42
N ASN A 248 -3.51 4.56 -9.95
CA ASN A 248 -2.28 5.12 -10.50
C ASN A 248 -2.10 4.79 -11.99
N MET A 249 -2.31 3.52 -12.37
CA MET A 249 -2.20 3.07 -13.76
C MET A 249 -3.20 3.81 -14.67
N ILE A 250 -4.47 3.86 -14.28
CA ILE A 250 -5.54 4.55 -15.00
C ILE A 250 -5.35 6.08 -14.99
N GLY A 251 -4.70 6.60 -13.95
CA GLY A 251 -4.40 8.01 -13.82
C GLY A 251 -5.46 8.82 -13.08
N ILE A 252 -6.17 8.22 -12.13
CA ILE A 252 -7.04 8.94 -11.19
C ILE A 252 -6.20 9.36 -9.99
N SER A 253 -6.03 10.67 -9.80
CA SER A 253 -5.16 11.28 -8.79
C SER A 253 -3.75 10.65 -8.76
N PRO A 254 -3.05 10.46 -9.89
CA PRO A 254 -1.86 9.61 -9.94
C PRO A 254 -0.68 10.21 -9.18
N ASP A 255 0.11 9.36 -8.55
CA ASP A 255 1.32 9.78 -7.85
C ASP A 255 2.37 10.29 -8.82
N ARG A 256 3.26 11.13 -8.30
CA ARG A 256 4.35 11.69 -9.10
C ARG A 256 5.50 10.69 -9.19
N GLY A 257 5.94 10.43 -10.41
CA GLY A 257 7.12 9.60 -10.66
C GLY A 257 6.85 8.09 -10.70
N LEU A 258 5.67 7.67 -11.15
CA LEU A 258 5.31 6.24 -11.29
C LEU A 258 6.35 5.39 -12.04
N ALA A 259 7.02 5.97 -13.05
CA ALA A 259 8.05 5.27 -13.83
C ALA A 259 9.48 5.40 -13.24
N LYS A 260 9.62 5.95 -12.03
CA LYS A 260 10.91 6.20 -11.38
C LYS A 260 11.13 5.19 -10.25
N ARG A 261 12.21 4.42 -10.35
CA ARG A 261 12.56 3.38 -9.38
C ARG A 261 12.67 3.94 -7.95
N GLU A 262 13.25 5.11 -7.77
CA GLU A 262 13.43 5.74 -6.46
C GLU A 262 12.14 6.25 -5.81
N LYS A 263 11.02 6.31 -6.56
CA LYS A 263 9.72 6.77 -6.06
C LYS A 263 8.77 5.63 -5.71
N ILE A 264 9.00 4.44 -6.26
CA ILE A 264 8.03 3.35 -6.20
C ILE A 264 7.76 2.86 -4.78
N LYS A 265 8.81 2.79 -3.94
CA LYS A 265 8.68 2.35 -2.55
C LYS A 265 7.77 3.30 -1.77
N ASN A 266 7.82 4.60 -2.05
CA ASN A 266 6.91 5.57 -1.44
C ASN A 266 5.49 5.42 -1.96
N ILE A 267 5.32 5.24 -3.28
CA ILE A 267 3.99 5.00 -3.91
C ILE A 267 3.30 3.75 -3.34
N MET A 268 4.05 2.67 -3.13
CA MET A 268 3.52 1.44 -2.52
C MET A 268 3.14 1.69 -1.06
N SER A 269 3.98 2.42 -0.33
CA SER A 269 3.74 2.80 1.06
C SER A 269 2.47 3.62 1.23
N ASP A 270 2.23 4.60 0.35
CA ASP A 270 1.00 5.41 0.36
C ASP A 270 -0.24 4.51 0.21
N GLY A 271 -0.20 3.55 -0.72
CA GLY A 271 -1.26 2.54 -0.87
C GLY A 271 -1.44 1.66 0.37
N GLN A 272 -0.35 1.27 1.02
CA GLN A 272 -0.40 0.48 2.25
C GLN A 272 -0.94 1.27 3.45
N HIS A 273 -0.63 2.57 3.57
CA HIS A 273 -1.23 3.45 4.60
C HIS A 273 -2.74 3.56 4.41
N ILE A 274 -3.22 3.78 3.18
CA ILE A 274 -4.66 3.76 2.88
C ILE A 274 -5.25 2.38 3.23
N GLY A 275 -4.56 1.30 2.85
CA GLY A 275 -4.99 -0.05 3.20
C GLY A 275 -5.15 -0.25 4.70
N MET A 276 -4.13 0.07 5.49
CA MET A 276 -4.13 -0.11 6.94
C MET A 276 -5.11 0.82 7.66
N ALA A 277 -5.29 2.04 7.16
CA ALA A 277 -6.25 2.98 7.73
C ALA A 277 -7.71 2.53 7.54
N SER A 278 -8.00 1.66 6.59
CA SER A 278 -9.36 1.16 6.31
C SER A 278 -10.00 0.39 7.47
N TYR A 279 -9.22 -0.03 8.47
CA TYR A 279 -9.73 -0.66 9.70
C TYR A 279 -10.06 0.36 10.80
N CYS A 280 -9.77 1.65 10.58
CA CYS A 280 -9.88 2.72 11.57
C CYS A 280 -11.09 3.63 11.30
N ASN A 281 -11.41 4.53 12.23
CA ASN A 281 -12.46 5.52 12.01
C ASN A 281 -12.02 6.62 11.04
N ALA A 282 -10.74 6.97 11.03
CA ALA A 282 -10.22 7.95 10.08
C ALA A 282 -8.76 7.69 9.65
N LEU A 283 -8.45 8.11 8.42
CA LEU A 283 -7.10 8.38 7.91
C LEU A 283 -6.88 9.89 7.97
N VAL A 284 -5.76 10.35 8.54
CA VAL A 284 -5.41 11.77 8.58
C VAL A 284 -4.07 12.00 7.89
N SER A 285 -4.02 12.93 6.94
CA SER A 285 -2.80 13.28 6.22
C SER A 285 -2.79 14.73 5.73
N ALA A 286 -1.59 15.31 5.63
CA ALA A 286 -1.37 16.58 4.92
C ALA A 286 -1.17 16.40 3.40
N ASP A 287 -1.01 15.16 2.92
CA ASP A 287 -0.89 14.88 1.51
C ASP A 287 -2.29 14.82 0.90
N LYS A 288 -2.58 15.74 -0.02
CA LYS A 288 -3.87 15.77 -0.70
C LYS A 288 -4.06 14.56 -1.64
N GLY A 289 -2.99 14.06 -2.24
CA GLY A 289 -3.04 12.94 -3.18
C GLY A 289 -3.46 11.63 -2.50
N ILE A 290 -2.86 11.31 -1.33
CA ILE A 290 -3.24 10.12 -0.56
C ILE A 290 -4.70 10.22 -0.10
N VAL A 291 -5.14 11.41 0.36
CA VAL A 291 -6.52 11.61 0.82
C VAL A 291 -7.52 11.51 -0.32
N ASP A 292 -7.28 12.15 -1.46
CA ASP A 292 -8.19 12.12 -2.61
C ASP A 292 -8.38 10.67 -3.13
N LYS A 293 -7.31 9.87 -3.15
CA LYS A 293 -7.41 8.44 -3.49
C LYS A 293 -8.13 7.62 -2.42
N ALA A 294 -7.84 7.86 -1.14
CA ALA A 294 -8.52 7.18 -0.04
C ALA A 294 -10.02 7.43 -0.09
N ILE A 295 -10.46 8.68 -0.33
CA ILE A 295 -11.87 9.04 -0.51
C ILE A 295 -12.49 8.24 -1.65
N CYS A 296 -11.82 8.16 -2.80
CA CYS A 296 -12.28 7.40 -3.96
C CYS A 296 -12.51 5.92 -3.62
N ILE A 297 -11.53 5.26 -2.99
CA ILE A 297 -11.60 3.84 -2.66
C ILE A 297 -12.63 3.58 -1.55
N TYR A 298 -12.61 4.37 -0.47
CA TYR A 298 -13.52 4.19 0.67
C TYR A 298 -14.97 4.44 0.31
N SER A 299 -15.26 5.42 -0.56
CA SER A 299 -16.63 5.69 -1.02
C SER A 299 -17.20 4.51 -1.80
N TYR A 300 -16.40 3.92 -2.70
CA TYR A 300 -16.79 2.73 -3.45
C TYR A 300 -17.06 1.53 -2.54
N LEU A 301 -16.16 1.28 -1.58
CA LEU A 301 -16.29 0.17 -0.64
C LEU A 301 -17.33 0.42 0.47
N LYS A 302 -17.90 1.62 0.53
CA LYS A 302 -18.75 2.09 1.64
C LYS A 302 -18.07 1.86 2.99
N SER A 303 -16.78 2.18 3.06
CA SER A 303 -15.98 2.05 4.28
C SER A 303 -16.51 2.97 5.37
N ILE A 304 -16.34 2.56 6.63
CA ILE A 304 -16.60 3.44 7.78
C ILE A 304 -15.49 4.48 7.96
N THR A 305 -14.32 4.23 7.38
CA THR A 305 -13.15 5.10 7.51
C THR A 305 -13.36 6.38 6.73
N THR A 306 -13.19 7.52 7.41
CA THR A 306 -13.18 8.84 6.76
C THR A 306 -11.75 9.28 6.48
N ALA A 307 -11.43 9.67 5.25
CA ALA A 307 -10.14 10.27 4.94
C ALA A 307 -10.19 11.80 5.12
N LEU A 308 -9.29 12.33 5.95
CA LEU A 308 -9.26 13.72 6.38
C LEU A 308 -7.96 14.38 5.94
N HIS A 309 -8.10 15.43 5.11
CA HIS A 309 -7.00 16.27 4.70
C HIS A 309 -6.92 17.53 5.58
N PHE A 310 -5.71 17.92 5.96
CA PHE A 310 -5.42 19.25 6.49
C PHE A 310 -4.31 19.91 5.68
N GLU A 311 -4.42 21.23 5.47
CA GLU A 311 -3.36 21.97 4.79
C GLU A 311 -2.22 22.25 5.78
N TYR A 312 -1.04 21.70 5.51
CA TYR A 312 0.12 21.93 6.35
C TYR A 312 0.49 23.41 6.40
N LYS A 313 0.54 23.94 7.62
CA LYS A 313 1.09 25.26 7.93
C LYS A 313 1.77 25.21 9.29
N LYS A 314 2.96 25.81 9.42
CA LYS A 314 3.65 25.88 10.71
C LYS A 314 2.80 26.64 11.74
N GLY A 315 2.67 26.08 12.94
CA GLY A 315 1.79 26.55 14.00
C GLY A 315 0.31 26.19 13.81
N TYR A 316 -0.02 25.32 12.87
CA TYR A 316 -1.40 24.85 12.68
C TYR A 316 -1.82 23.93 13.82
N GLU A 317 -3.01 24.18 14.37
CA GLU A 317 -3.65 23.28 15.32
C GLU A 317 -4.64 22.40 14.57
N LEU A 318 -4.33 21.11 14.48
CA LEU A 318 -5.16 20.10 13.84
C LEU A 318 -6.36 19.78 14.72
N ASN A 319 -7.55 20.03 14.19
CA ASN A 319 -8.83 19.66 14.77
C ASN A 319 -9.55 18.70 13.82
N LEU A 320 -9.75 17.46 14.25
CA LEU A 320 -10.34 16.41 13.40
C LEU A 320 -11.85 16.55 13.21
N GLY A 321 -12.55 17.30 14.08
CA GLY A 321 -14.01 17.45 13.98
C GLY A 321 -14.80 16.14 14.17
N ILE A 322 -14.16 15.06 14.62
CA ILE A 322 -14.78 13.76 14.85
C ILE A 322 -15.44 13.76 16.23
N ASN A 323 -16.75 13.54 16.28
CA ASN A 323 -17.50 13.31 17.51
C ASN A 323 -17.39 11.84 17.93
N LYS A 324 -17.58 11.54 19.23
CA LYS A 324 -17.71 10.15 19.68
C LYS A 324 -18.89 9.52 18.93
N THR A 325 -18.63 8.41 18.25
CA THR A 325 -19.64 7.57 17.58
C THR A 325 -20.56 6.92 18.59
#